data_AF-A0A423XQ06-F1
#
_entry.id   AF-A0A423XQ06-F1
#
_cell.length_a   1.000
_cell.length_b   1.000
_cell.length_c   1.000
_cell.angle_alpha   90.00
_cell.angle_beta   90.00
_cell.angle_gamma   90.00
#
_symmetry.space_group_name_H-M   'P 1'
#
loop_
_entity.id
_entity.type
_entity.pdbx_description
1 polymer ?
#
loop_
_entity_poly.entity_id
_entity_poly.type
_entity_poly.pdbx_seq_one_letter_code
_entity_poly.pdbx_strand_id
1 'polypeptide(L)'
;HSPQREVEILHDQLLQMLEADPQLTPRDIIVMVADIDSYSPFIQAVFGSASQERYLPFAISDRRARQAHPALQAFITLLSLPD
;
A
#
# COMPACT_ATOMS: atom_id res chain seq x y z
N HIS A 1 -4.03 -0.47 -18.98
CA HIS A 1 -3.85 0.44 -17.85
C HIS A 1 -2.86 -0.19 -16.88
N SER A 2 -1.90 0.56 -16.34
CA SER A 2 -0.90 0.02 -15.40
C SER A 2 -1.35 0.25 -13.95
N PRO A 3 -1.03 -0.66 -13.00
CA PRO A 3 -1.33 -0.46 -11.58
C PRO A 3 -0.82 0.87 -11.04
N GLN A 4 0.35 1.32 -11.51
CA GLN A 4 0.87 2.65 -11.18
C GLN A 4 -0.09 3.77 -11.57
N ARG A 5 -0.58 3.78 -12.82
CA ARG A 5 -1.46 4.84 -13.29
C ARG A 5 -2.81 4.83 -12.56
N GLU A 6 -3.31 3.66 -12.20
CA GLU A 6 -4.52 3.52 -11.40
C GLU A 6 -4.35 4.12 -10.00
N VAL A 7 -3.21 3.85 -9.34
CA VAL A 7 -2.90 4.42 -8.02
C VAL A 7 -2.69 5.94 -8.09
N GLU A 8 -2.05 6.46 -9.14
CA GLU A 8 -1.93 7.92 -9.38
C GLU A 8 -3.31 8.58 -9.47
N ILE A 9 -4.19 8.03 -10.30
CA ILE A 9 -5.55 8.57 -10.48
C ILE A 9 -6.35 8.49 -9.18
N LEU A 10 -6.24 7.37 -8.45
CA LEU A 10 -6.87 7.22 -7.14
C LEU A 10 -6.41 8.32 -6.17
N HIS A 11 -5.11 8.56 -6.09
CA HIS A 11 -4.55 9.58 -5.22
C HIS A 11 -5.09 10.98 -5.53
N ASP A 12 -5.12 11.36 -6.81
CA ASP A 12 -5.66 12.64 -7.25
C ASP A 12 -7.17 12.76 -6.95
N GLN A 13 -7.92 11.67 -7.12
CA GLN A 13 -9.35 11.66 -6.84
C GLN A 13 -9.64 11.79 -5.34
N LEU A 14 -8.85 11.13 -4.48
CA LEU A 14 -8.99 11.24 -3.02
C LEU A 14 -8.70 12.66 -2.53
N LEU A 15 -7.67 13.32 -3.08
CA LEU A 15 -7.39 14.73 -2.78
C LEU A 15 -8.58 15.62 -3.13
N GLN A 16 -9.14 15.46 -4.34
CA GLN A 16 -10.30 16.23 -4.77
C GLN A 16 -11.53 16.00 -3.88
N MET A 17 -11.77 14.75 -3.44
CA MET A 17 -12.88 14.44 -2.55
C MET A 17 -12.72 15.09 -1.17
N LEU A 18 -11.51 15.05 -0.61
CA LEU A 18 -11.20 15.66 0.69
C LEU A 18 -11.23 17.19 0.63
N GLU A 19 -10.86 17.79 -0.50
CA GLU A 19 -10.98 19.24 -0.72
C GLU A 19 -12.45 19.67 -0.86
N ALA A 20 -13.26 18.86 -1.53
CA ALA A 20 -14.67 19.17 -1.77
C ALA A 20 -15.56 19.04 -0.52
N ASP A 21 -15.22 18.13 0.40
CA ASP A 21 -15.99 17.90 1.63
C ASP A 21 -15.11 17.98 2.90
N PRO A 22 -15.15 19.09 3.64
CA PRO A 22 -14.38 19.27 4.88
C PRO A 22 -14.76 18.30 6.02
N GLN A 23 -15.90 17.61 5.93
CA GLN A 23 -16.29 16.60 6.94
C GLN A 23 -15.69 15.23 6.66
N LEU A 24 -15.27 14.97 5.41
CA LEU A 24 -14.61 13.72 5.04
C LEU A 24 -13.18 13.73 5.56
N THR A 25 -12.81 12.70 6.32
CA THR A 25 -11.44 12.52 6.78
C THR A 25 -10.80 11.32 6.10
N PRO A 26 -9.46 11.25 6.01
CA PRO A 26 -8.76 10.07 5.48
C PRO A 26 -9.13 8.75 6.17
N ARG A 27 -9.61 8.81 7.43
CA ARG A 27 -10.02 7.63 8.21
C ARG A 27 -11.36 7.05 7.77
N ASP A 28 -12.17 7.82 7.05
CA ASP A 28 -13.47 7.41 6.51
C ASP A 28 -13.32 6.65 5.18
N ILE A 29 -12.10 6.58 4.64
CA ILE A 29 -11.80 6.00 3.33
C ILE A 29 -11.15 4.63 3.50
N ILE A 30 -11.72 3.62 2.84
CA ILE A 30 -11.11 2.29 2.67
C ILE A 30 -10.94 1.99 1.18
N VAL A 31 -9.74 1.54 0.80
CA VAL A 31 -9.42 1.08 -0.55
C VAL A 31 -9.18 -0.42 -0.50
N MET A 32 -9.99 -1.17 -1.25
CA MET A 32 -9.87 -2.63 -1.33
C MET A 32 -9.35 -3.03 -2.71
N VAL A 33 -8.39 -3.96 -2.72
CA VAL A 33 -7.83 -4.55 -3.94
C VAL A 33 -7.77 -6.07 -3.79
N ALA A 34 -7.85 -6.80 -4.90
CA ALA A 34 -7.84 -8.27 -4.88
C ALA A 34 -6.51 -8.87 -4.43
N ASP A 35 -5.39 -8.21 -4.75
CA ASP A 35 -4.05 -8.60 -4.33
C ASP A 35 -3.24 -7.38 -3.89
N ILE A 36 -3.21 -7.14 -2.57
CA ILE A 36 -2.51 -5.99 -2.00
C ILE A 36 -0.99 -6.09 -2.14
N ASP A 37 -0.44 -7.30 -2.23
CA ASP A 37 1.00 -7.52 -2.36
C ASP A 37 1.51 -6.96 -3.71
N SER A 38 0.73 -7.16 -4.79
CA SER A 38 1.02 -6.60 -6.12
C SER A 38 0.90 -5.07 -6.19
N TYR A 39 0.01 -4.46 -5.39
CA TYR A 39 -0.23 -3.01 -5.41
C TYR A 39 0.68 -2.24 -4.44
N SER A 40 1.16 -2.87 -3.38
CA SER A 40 1.92 -2.20 -2.32
C SER A 40 3.11 -1.37 -2.81
N PRO A 41 3.95 -1.82 -3.77
CA PRO A 41 5.05 -1.01 -4.29
C PRO A 41 4.57 0.29 -4.95
N PHE A 42 3.47 0.23 -5.70
CA PHE A 42 2.92 1.39 -6.39
C PHE A 42 2.24 2.36 -5.43
N ILE A 43 1.51 1.85 -4.43
CA ILE A 43 0.93 2.67 -3.35
C ILE A 43 2.04 3.43 -2.61
N GLN A 44 3.13 2.74 -2.24
CA GLN A 44 4.27 3.38 -1.58
C GLN A 44 4.96 4.42 -2.48
N ALA A 45 5.12 4.12 -3.77
CA ALA A 45 5.73 5.05 -4.70
C ALA A 45 4.90 6.34 -4.86
N VAL A 46 3.57 6.24 -4.97
CA VAL A 46 2.71 7.41 -5.18
C VAL A 46 2.45 8.16 -3.88
N PHE A 47 1.95 7.47 -2.84
CA PHE A 47 1.56 8.11 -1.58
C PHE A 47 2.77 8.44 -0.69
N GLY A 48 3.83 7.62 -0.75
CA GLY A 48 5.03 7.81 0.07
C GLY A 48 6.02 8.85 -0.47
N SER A 49 5.98 9.16 -1.77
CA SER A 49 6.81 10.21 -2.38
C SER A 49 6.07 11.52 -2.62
N ALA A 50 4.83 11.64 -2.14
CA ALA A 50 4.04 12.85 -2.27
C ALA A 50 4.72 14.06 -1.59
N SER A 51 4.59 15.24 -2.22
CA SER A 51 5.00 16.50 -1.61
C SER A 51 4.14 16.81 -0.38
N GLN A 52 4.63 17.67 0.51
CA GLN A 52 3.91 18.03 1.74
C GLN A 52 2.47 18.52 1.48
N GLU A 53 2.26 19.29 0.41
CA GLU A 53 0.94 19.82 0.02
C GLU A 53 -0.04 18.73 -0.45
N ARG A 54 0.48 17.59 -0.92
CA ARG A 54 -0.32 16.50 -1.48
C ARG A 54 -0.26 15.24 -0.61
N TYR A 55 0.29 15.36 0.59
CA TYR A 55 0.50 14.21 1.47
C TYR A 55 -0.83 13.74 2.06
N LEU A 56 -1.16 12.47 1.83
CA LEU A 56 -2.28 11.79 2.47
C LEU A 56 -1.76 10.66 3.37
N PRO A 57 -2.09 10.66 4.68
CA PRO A 57 -1.70 9.57 5.56
C PRO A 57 -2.40 8.28 5.14
N PHE A 58 -1.64 7.19 4.99
CA PHE A 58 -2.16 5.89 4.57
C PHE A 58 -1.53 4.75 5.37
N ALA A 59 -2.24 3.63 5.45
CA ALA A 59 -1.74 2.38 5.99
C ALA A 59 -2.15 1.22 5.07
N ILE A 60 -1.23 0.31 4.80
CA ILE A 60 -1.50 -0.90 4.03
C ILE A 60 -1.77 -2.02 5.02
N SER A 61 -3.04 -2.42 5.13
CA SER A 61 -3.46 -3.57 5.92
C SER A 61 -3.33 -4.85 5.08
N ASP A 62 -3.23 -6.00 5.74
CA ASP A 62 -3.31 -7.32 5.09
C ASP A 62 -2.15 -7.67 4.15
N ARG A 63 -1.03 -6.92 4.19
CA ARG A 63 0.28 -7.44 3.76
C ARG A 63 0.51 -8.68 4.60
N ARG A 64 0.21 -9.83 4.00
CA ARG A 64 0.09 -11.10 4.70
C ARG A 64 1.34 -11.29 5.55
N ALA A 65 1.21 -12.04 6.63
CA ALA A 65 2.29 -12.60 7.43
C ALA A 65 3.34 -13.44 6.64
N ARG A 66 3.44 -13.26 5.31
CA ARG A 66 4.35 -13.85 4.33
C ARG A 66 5.67 -13.11 4.19
N GLN A 67 5.82 -11.88 4.67
CA GLN A 67 7.08 -11.52 5.34
C GLN A 67 7.09 -12.20 6.71
N ALA A 68 6.93 -13.52 6.71
CA ALA A 68 7.42 -14.33 7.79
C ALA A 68 8.87 -13.88 7.93
N HIS A 69 9.21 -13.35 9.12
CA HIS A 69 10.49 -12.76 9.46
C HIS A 69 11.65 -13.31 8.61
N PRO A 70 12.65 -12.51 8.22
CA PRO A 70 13.87 -13.03 7.57
C PRO A 70 14.42 -14.30 8.26
N ALA A 71 14.23 -14.39 9.59
CA ALA A 71 14.50 -15.59 10.38
C ALA A 71 13.68 -16.84 10.02
N LEU A 72 12.37 -16.72 9.74
CA LEU A 72 11.53 -17.83 9.31
C LEU A 72 11.93 -18.34 7.92
N GLN A 73 12.28 -17.44 7.00
CA GLN A 73 12.80 -17.82 5.67
C GLN A 73 14.17 -18.51 5.78
N ALA A 74 15.04 -18.00 6.66
CA ALA A 74 16.32 -18.64 6.96
C ALA A 74 16.13 -20.03 7.59
N PHE A 75 15.14 -20.18 8.47
CA PHE A 75 14.82 -21.45 9.13
C PHE A 75 14.32 -22.52 8.15
N ILE A 76 13.42 -22.16 7.23
CA ILE A 76 12.97 -23.08 6.17
C ILE A 76 14.13 -23.50 5.27
N THR A 77 15.02 -22.56 4.92
CA THR A 77 16.23 -22.85 4.15
C THR A 77 17.11 -23.89 4.86
N LEU A 78 17.34 -23.72 6.17
CA LEU A 78 18.13 -24.66 6.97
C LEU A 78 17.51 -26.06 7.05
N LEU A 79 16.18 -26.16 7.18
CA LEU A 79 15.48 -27.45 7.21
C LEU A 79 15.49 -28.19 5.86
N SER A 80 15.76 -27.47 4.76
CA SER A 80 15.81 -28.03 3.41
C SER A 80 17.22 -28.43 2.94
N LEU A 81 18.24 -28.32 3.79
CA LEU A 81 19.57 -28.83 3.44
C LEU A 81 19.54 -30.36 3.35
N PRO A 82 19.95 -30.96 2.22
CA PRO A 82 20.27 -32.38 2.18
C PRO A 82 21.55 -32.66 2.99
N ASP A 83 21.68 -33.89 3.51
CA ASP A 83 22.86 -34.38 4.23
C ASP A 83 24.17 -34.22 3.43
#